data_AF-A0A161VFQ0-F1
#
_entry.id   AF-A0A161VFQ0-F1
#
_cell.length_a   1.000
_cell.length_b   1.000
_cell.length_c   1.000
_cell.angle_alpha   90.00
_cell.angle_beta   90.00
_cell.angle_gamma   90.00
#
_symmetry.space_group_name_H-M   'P 1'
#
loop_
_entity.id
_entity.type
_entity.pdbx_description
1 polymer ?
#
loop_
_entity_poly.entity_id
_entity_poly.type
_entity_poly.pdbx_seq_one_letter_code
_entity_poly.pdbx_strand_id
1 'polypeptide(L)'
;MIRLASYLSLCFYSLFMLSACGSQGDTAFDVSREADTTWLVKILKEKYSEYRDTRYFLKWFDLNGDGESEAIVYIIGPVICGSGGCNTLVFDKSSGEYKQIAELTVTQPPILASEDLVNGWSVLVSQSYGGGAVAGYSEYTFRGKAYPNNASQIIGVMPRGTILIPEISFFKEGVALFKN
;
A
#
# COMPACT_ATOMS: atom_id res chain seq x y z
N MET A 1 -58.22 43.93 44.08
CA MET A 1 -58.83 42.98 43.12
C MET A 1 -57.81 41.91 42.80
N ILE A 2 -58.07 40.68 43.24
CA ILE A 2 -57.28 39.46 43.01
C ILE A 2 -58.09 38.61 42.02
N ARG A 3 -57.45 37.99 41.01
CA ARG A 3 -57.81 36.64 40.53
C ARG A 3 -56.60 35.94 39.89
N LEU A 4 -56.43 34.68 40.30
CA LEU A 4 -55.56 33.64 39.76
C LEU A 4 -56.10 33.06 38.44
N ALA A 5 -55.22 32.51 37.60
CA ALA A 5 -55.42 31.20 36.93
C ALA A 5 -54.16 30.75 36.17
N SER A 6 -53.77 29.50 36.42
CA SER A 6 -52.69 28.71 35.82
C SER A 6 -53.10 28.08 34.49
N TYR A 7 -52.18 27.87 33.53
CA TYR A 7 -52.28 26.76 32.56
C TYR A 7 -50.89 26.32 32.05
N LEU A 8 -50.60 25.02 32.22
CA LEU A 8 -49.54 24.26 31.56
C LEU A 8 -49.79 24.25 30.04
N SER A 9 -48.73 24.42 29.24
CA SER A 9 -48.71 24.00 27.83
C SER A 9 -47.31 23.52 27.44
N LEU A 10 -47.22 22.27 26.99
CA LEU A 10 -46.02 21.59 26.52
C LEU A 10 -45.64 22.07 25.11
N CYS A 11 -44.36 22.39 24.90
CA CYS A 11 -43.69 22.36 23.59
C CYS A 11 -42.25 21.89 23.83
N PHE A 12 -41.94 20.63 23.55
CA PHE A 12 -41.45 20.12 22.26
C PHE A 12 -40.02 20.60 21.92
N TYR A 13 -39.08 19.64 22.02
CA TYR A 13 -37.85 19.52 21.22
C TYR A 13 -36.89 20.72 21.22
N SER A 14 -35.99 20.79 22.21
CA SER A 14 -34.68 21.42 21.99
C SER A 14 -33.77 20.43 21.27
N LEU A 15 -33.81 20.52 19.95
CA LEU A 15 -32.83 20.00 19.01
C LEU A 15 -31.47 20.66 19.31
N PHE A 16 -30.69 20.11 20.24
CA PHE A 16 -29.30 20.49 20.36
C PHE A 16 -28.54 19.72 19.26
N MET A 17 -28.41 20.39 18.12
CA MET A 17 -27.58 19.98 17.00
C MET A 17 -26.18 19.65 17.51
N LEU A 18 -25.88 18.35 17.63
CA LEU A 18 -24.51 17.86 17.65
C LEU A 18 -23.94 18.23 16.29
N SER A 19 -23.10 19.26 16.28
CA SER A 19 -22.26 19.64 15.17
C SER A 19 -21.34 18.47 14.83
N ALA A 20 -21.79 17.60 13.95
CA ALA A 20 -20.92 16.72 13.21
C ALA A 20 -20.05 17.61 12.31
N CYS A 21 -18.82 17.89 12.75
CA CYS A 21 -17.78 18.32 11.85
C CYS A 21 -17.41 17.11 10.97
N GLY A 22 -18.25 16.81 9.98
CA GLY A 22 -17.94 15.83 8.95
C GLY A 22 -17.16 16.53 7.85
N SER A 23 -15.89 16.19 7.68
CA SER A 23 -15.12 16.55 6.50
C SER A 23 -15.77 15.90 5.27
N GLN A 24 -16.45 16.70 4.44
CA GLN A 24 -17.14 16.24 3.23
C GLN A 24 -16.19 15.96 2.04
N GLY A 25 -14.88 15.85 2.27
CA GLY A 25 -13.85 15.64 1.24
C GLY A 25 -13.31 14.21 1.11
N ASP A 26 -13.53 13.34 2.11
CA ASP A 26 -12.75 12.10 2.24
C ASP A 26 -13.51 10.83 1.78
N THR A 27 -14.85 10.88 1.69
CA THR A 27 -15.67 9.67 1.50
C THR A 27 -15.50 9.01 0.14
N ALA A 28 -15.34 9.76 -0.94
CA ALA A 28 -15.21 9.20 -2.29
C ALA A 28 -13.84 8.54 -2.51
N PHE A 29 -12.76 9.16 -2.00
CA PHE A 29 -11.41 8.59 -2.07
C PHE A 29 -11.33 7.32 -1.23
N ASP A 30 -11.84 7.36 0.01
CA ASP A 30 -11.85 6.20 0.90
C ASP A 30 -12.64 5.03 0.31
N VAL A 31 -13.83 5.29 -0.26
CA VAL A 31 -14.63 4.26 -0.94
C VAL A 31 -13.91 3.69 -2.17
N SER A 32 -13.31 4.55 -3.01
CA SER A 32 -12.55 4.08 -4.17
C SER A 32 -11.35 3.23 -3.76
N ARG A 33 -10.66 3.62 -2.69
CA ARG A 33 -9.50 2.93 -2.15
C ARG A 33 -9.86 1.59 -1.52
N GLU A 34 -11.02 1.49 -0.87
CA GLU A 34 -11.56 0.24 -0.35
C GLU A 34 -11.93 -0.73 -1.49
N ALA A 35 -12.57 -0.23 -2.56
CA ALA A 35 -12.88 -1.03 -3.74
C ALA A 35 -11.61 -1.55 -4.43
N ASP A 36 -10.62 -0.67 -4.63
CA ASP A 36 -9.32 -1.01 -5.22
C ASP A 36 -8.58 -2.06 -4.38
N THR A 37 -8.58 -1.91 -3.05
CA THR A 37 -7.97 -2.88 -2.12
C THR A 37 -8.70 -4.22 -2.15
N THR A 38 -10.04 -4.21 -2.25
CA THR A 38 -10.85 -5.43 -2.33
C THR A 38 -10.55 -6.22 -3.60
N TRP A 39 -10.48 -5.52 -4.75
CA TRP A 39 -10.08 -6.12 -6.02
C TRP A 39 -8.67 -6.71 -5.94
N LEU A 40 -7.71 -5.95 -5.40
CA LEU A 40 -6.32 -6.40 -5.27
C LEU A 40 -6.22 -7.68 -4.44
N VAL A 41 -6.85 -7.69 -3.26
CA VAL A 41 -6.86 -8.86 -2.37
C VAL A 41 -7.51 -10.07 -3.05
N LYS A 42 -8.53 -9.88 -3.88
CA LYS A 42 -9.13 -10.97 -4.67
C LYS A 42 -8.09 -11.59 -5.62
N ILE A 43 -7.41 -10.78 -6.42
CA ILE A 43 -6.38 -11.26 -7.37
C ILE A 43 -5.22 -11.92 -6.65
N LEU A 44 -4.78 -11.36 -5.51
CA LEU A 44 -3.73 -11.97 -4.70
C LEU A 44 -4.17 -13.34 -4.15
N LYS A 45 -5.41 -13.49 -3.67
CA LYS A 45 -5.94 -14.78 -3.20
C LYS A 45 -6.00 -15.82 -4.31
N GLU A 46 -6.36 -15.42 -5.53
CA GLU A 46 -6.36 -16.30 -6.69
C GLU A 46 -4.93 -16.74 -7.04
N LYS A 47 -3.97 -15.80 -7.08
CA LYS A 47 -2.56 -16.09 -7.40
C LYS A 47 -1.86 -16.95 -6.35
N TYR A 48 -2.13 -16.72 -5.07
CA TYR A 48 -1.48 -17.41 -3.95
C TYR A 48 -2.38 -18.46 -3.29
N SER A 49 -3.35 -19.02 -4.04
CA SER A 49 -4.37 -19.96 -3.53
C SER A 49 -3.84 -21.31 -3.09
N GLU A 50 -2.55 -21.59 -3.18
CA GLU A 50 -1.91 -22.80 -2.66
C GLU A 50 -1.14 -22.53 -1.35
N TYR A 51 -0.87 -21.27 -1.03
CA TYR A 51 -0.03 -20.85 0.08
C TYR A 51 -0.89 -20.18 1.18
N ARG A 52 -1.54 -20.99 2.03
CA ARG A 52 -2.49 -20.50 3.05
C ARG A 52 -1.89 -19.54 4.07
N ASP A 53 -0.61 -19.68 4.40
CA ASP A 53 0.10 -18.81 5.35
C ASP A 53 0.63 -17.50 4.72
N THR A 54 0.19 -17.18 3.49
CA THR A 54 0.58 -15.94 2.81
C THR A 54 0.05 -14.72 3.54
N ARG A 55 0.94 -13.75 3.71
CA ARG A 55 0.66 -12.42 4.22
C ARG A 55 1.17 -11.38 3.23
N TYR A 56 0.73 -10.15 3.40
CA TYR A 56 1.19 -9.06 2.55
C TYR A 56 1.27 -7.73 3.30
N PHE A 57 2.14 -6.86 2.82
CA PHE A 57 2.11 -5.44 3.10
C PHE A 57 1.67 -4.71 1.84
N LEU A 58 0.89 -3.65 2.00
CA LEU A 58 0.40 -2.83 0.91
C LEU A 58 0.70 -1.36 1.22
N LYS A 59 1.34 -0.69 0.26
CA LYS A 59 1.43 0.75 0.22
C LYS A 59 0.88 1.25 -1.11
N TRP A 60 0.02 2.25 -1.02
CA TRP A 60 -0.39 3.05 -2.16
C TRP A 60 0.54 4.26 -2.25
N PHE A 61 1.14 4.48 -3.42
CA PHE A 61 2.06 5.59 -3.65
C PHE A 61 2.07 5.94 -5.14
N ASP A 62 2.00 7.22 -5.45
CA ASP A 62 2.12 7.72 -6.83
C ASP A 62 3.61 7.76 -7.21
N LEU A 63 4.05 6.74 -7.95
CA LEU A 63 5.44 6.56 -8.37
C LEU A 63 5.79 7.45 -9.57
N ASN A 64 4.82 7.90 -10.34
CA ASN A 64 5.04 8.57 -11.63
C ASN A 64 4.56 10.05 -11.66
N GLY A 65 3.88 10.50 -10.61
CA GLY A 65 3.37 11.85 -10.43
C GLY A 65 2.09 12.17 -11.23
N ASP A 66 1.35 11.18 -11.72
CA ASP A 66 0.16 11.38 -12.54
C ASP A 66 -1.14 11.61 -11.73
N GLY A 67 -1.06 11.49 -10.40
CA GLY A 67 -2.17 11.67 -9.48
C GLY A 67 -2.96 10.39 -9.16
N GLU A 68 -2.69 9.28 -9.83
CA GLU A 68 -3.19 7.95 -9.48
C GLU A 68 -2.10 7.18 -8.74
N SER A 69 -2.45 6.52 -7.63
CA SER A 69 -1.45 5.78 -6.85
C SER A 69 -1.26 4.37 -7.37
N GLU A 70 -0.03 3.92 -7.53
CA GLU A 70 0.28 2.51 -7.68
C GLU A 70 0.10 1.74 -6.35
N ALA A 71 -0.23 0.46 -6.48
CA ALA A 71 -0.18 -0.49 -5.36
C ALA A 71 1.18 -1.19 -5.34
N ILE A 72 1.94 -0.98 -4.27
CA ILE A 72 3.18 -1.69 -3.96
C ILE A 72 2.88 -2.75 -2.91
N VAL A 73 2.99 -4.01 -3.31
CA VAL A 73 2.60 -5.16 -2.49
C VAL A 73 3.81 -6.03 -2.21
N TYR A 74 4.23 -6.10 -0.96
CA TYR A 74 5.27 -7.05 -0.54
C TYR A 74 4.62 -8.33 -0.03
N ILE A 75 4.80 -9.43 -0.77
CA ILE A 75 4.19 -10.72 -0.49
C ILE A 75 5.15 -11.56 0.36
N ILE A 76 4.69 -12.00 1.53
CA ILE A 76 5.52 -12.67 2.53
C ILE A 76 4.89 -13.96 3.03
N GLY A 77 5.72 -14.95 3.33
CA GLY A 77 5.28 -16.22 3.89
C GLY A 77 6.41 -17.25 3.92
N PRO A 78 6.33 -18.23 4.83
CA PRO A 78 7.43 -19.17 5.06
C PRO A 78 7.77 -20.05 3.85
N VAL A 79 6.79 -20.32 2.98
CA VAL A 79 6.96 -21.16 1.78
C VAL A 79 7.31 -20.33 0.54
N ILE A 80 6.85 -19.08 0.48
CA ILE A 80 6.98 -18.23 -0.72
C ILE A 80 8.23 -17.35 -0.69
N CYS A 81 8.78 -17.08 0.49
CA CYS A 81 10.03 -16.35 0.67
C CYS A 81 11.22 -17.30 0.61
N GLY A 82 12.27 -16.90 -0.11
CA GLY A 82 13.57 -17.57 -0.09
C GLY A 82 14.57 -16.86 0.84
N SER A 83 15.79 -17.39 0.92
CA SER A 83 16.89 -16.76 1.70
C SER A 83 17.33 -15.40 1.14
N GLY A 84 17.07 -15.15 -0.15
CA GLY A 84 17.34 -13.88 -0.80
C GLY A 84 16.24 -12.82 -0.59
N GLY A 85 15.14 -13.15 0.09
CA GLY A 85 14.01 -12.24 0.29
C GLY A 85 12.73 -12.76 -0.35
N CYS A 86 11.74 -11.88 -0.47
CA CYS A 86 10.43 -12.20 -1.02
C CYS A 86 10.10 -11.32 -2.23
N ASN A 87 8.94 -11.55 -2.86
CA ASN A 87 8.55 -10.80 -4.05
C ASN A 87 7.83 -9.50 -3.69
N THR A 88 8.13 -8.43 -4.43
CA THR A 88 7.36 -7.20 -4.43
C THR A 88 6.61 -7.08 -5.75
N LEU A 89 5.30 -6.94 -5.71
CA LEU A 89 4.45 -6.70 -6.86
C LEU A 89 4.14 -5.21 -6.97
N VAL A 90 4.08 -4.70 -8.20
CA VAL A 90 3.68 -3.30 -8.47
C VAL A 90 2.52 -3.32 -9.45
N PHE A 91 1.44 -2.63 -9.08
CA PHE A 91 0.24 -2.49 -9.88
C PHE A 91 -0.01 -1.02 -10.21
N ASP A 92 -0.20 -0.72 -11.49
CA ASP A 92 -0.50 0.61 -12.03
C ASP A 92 -1.94 0.69 -12.51
N LYS A 93 -2.61 1.80 -12.22
CA LYS A 93 -4.01 2.05 -12.58
C LYS A 93 -4.12 2.73 -13.94
N SER A 94 -3.87 1.96 -15.00
CA SER A 94 -4.02 2.48 -16.36
C SER A 94 -5.47 2.37 -16.85
N SER A 95 -6.07 3.51 -17.22
CA SER A 95 -7.44 3.59 -17.80
C SER A 95 -8.55 3.05 -16.87
N GLY A 96 -8.40 3.24 -15.56
CA GLY A 96 -9.39 2.83 -14.56
C GLY A 96 -9.28 1.38 -14.09
N GLU A 97 -8.34 0.60 -14.62
CA GLU A 97 -8.08 -0.78 -14.21
C GLU A 97 -6.63 -0.95 -13.75
N TYR A 98 -6.42 -1.68 -12.66
CA TYR A 98 -5.07 -2.02 -12.22
C TYR A 98 -4.48 -3.16 -13.04
N LYS A 99 -3.24 -2.97 -13.48
CA LYS A 99 -2.44 -3.97 -14.18
C LYS A 99 -1.16 -4.19 -13.40
N GLN A 100 -0.77 -5.46 -13.22
CA GLN A 100 0.53 -5.78 -12.64
C GLN A 100 1.62 -5.36 -13.64
N ILE A 101 2.39 -4.33 -13.32
CA ILE A 101 3.49 -3.82 -14.15
C ILE A 101 4.86 -4.34 -13.69
N ALA A 102 4.94 -4.96 -12.52
CA ALA A 102 6.17 -5.58 -12.06
C ALA A 102 5.95 -6.72 -11.05
N GLU A 103 6.87 -7.68 -11.06
CA GLU A 103 7.12 -8.63 -9.98
C GLU A 103 8.62 -8.68 -9.72
N LEU A 104 9.05 -7.86 -8.75
CA LEU A 104 10.44 -7.78 -8.32
C LEU A 104 10.74 -8.99 -7.45
N THR A 105 11.70 -9.80 -7.85
CA THR A 105 12.10 -11.00 -7.11
C THR A 105 13.19 -10.66 -6.09
N VAL A 106 13.25 -11.46 -5.02
CA VAL A 106 14.30 -11.38 -3.97
C VAL A 106 14.52 -9.94 -3.46
N THR A 107 13.42 -9.23 -3.22
CA THR A 107 13.43 -7.93 -2.55
C THR A 107 13.49 -8.11 -1.04
N GLN A 108 14.22 -7.23 -0.36
CA GLN A 108 14.32 -7.21 1.10
C GLN A 108 13.94 -5.82 1.63
N PRO A 109 13.04 -5.73 2.62
CA PRO A 109 12.71 -4.45 3.22
C PRO A 109 13.91 -3.82 3.93
N PRO A 110 13.93 -2.48 4.06
CA PRO A 110 12.90 -1.57 3.60
C PRO A 110 12.90 -1.45 2.07
N ILE A 111 11.70 -1.30 1.51
CA ILE A 111 11.49 -1.00 0.09
C ILE A 111 11.11 0.48 0.00
N LEU A 112 11.81 1.21 -0.86
CA LEU A 112 11.74 2.67 -0.98
C LEU A 112 11.47 3.10 -2.43
N ALA A 113 10.70 4.17 -2.60
CA ALA A 113 10.69 4.98 -3.81
C ALA A 113 11.69 6.12 -3.65
N SER A 114 12.73 6.16 -4.49
CA SER A 114 13.73 7.22 -4.53
C SER A 114 13.10 8.56 -4.95
N GLU A 115 13.70 9.67 -4.52
CA GLU A 115 13.42 10.99 -5.11
C GLU A 115 13.87 11.09 -6.58
N ASP A 116 14.77 10.19 -7.02
CA ASP A 116 15.22 10.14 -8.40
C ASP A 116 14.19 9.49 -9.32
N LEU A 117 13.98 10.11 -10.49
CA LEU A 117 13.07 9.62 -11.52
C LEU A 117 13.84 9.11 -12.73
N VAL A 118 13.45 7.94 -13.24
CA VAL A 118 13.92 7.39 -14.52
C VAL A 118 12.69 7.10 -15.38
N ASN A 119 12.68 7.65 -16.60
CA ASN A 119 11.53 7.57 -17.51
C ASN A 119 10.22 8.10 -16.91
N GLY A 120 10.31 9.08 -16.01
CA GLY A 120 9.16 9.67 -15.33
C GLY A 120 8.68 8.91 -14.09
N TRP A 121 9.35 7.82 -13.71
CA TRP A 121 8.95 6.97 -12.58
C TRP A 121 10.04 6.94 -11.51
N SER A 122 9.64 6.92 -10.24
CA SER A 122 10.54 6.78 -9.09
C SER A 122 11.37 5.51 -9.20
N VAL A 123 12.67 5.59 -8.92
CA VAL A 123 13.51 4.38 -8.81
C VAL A 123 13.08 3.61 -7.56
N LEU A 124 12.67 2.36 -7.73
CA LEU A 124 12.39 1.48 -6.59
C LEU A 124 13.70 0.91 -6.06
N VAL A 125 13.83 0.86 -4.75
CA VAL A 125 15.05 0.41 -4.07
C VAL A 125 14.70 -0.57 -2.98
N SER A 126 15.45 -1.67 -2.88
CA SER A 126 15.34 -2.63 -1.78
C SER A 126 16.72 -2.92 -1.19
N GLN A 127 16.79 -3.40 0.04
CA GLN A 127 18.04 -3.94 0.57
C GLN A 127 18.46 -5.19 -0.20
N SER A 128 19.77 -5.39 -0.29
CA SER A 128 20.37 -6.59 -0.87
C SER A 128 21.46 -7.10 0.07
N TYR A 129 21.21 -8.23 0.71
CA TYR A 129 22.20 -8.97 1.50
C TYR A 129 21.95 -10.48 1.43
N GLY A 130 22.94 -11.26 1.84
CA GLY A 130 22.89 -12.73 1.83
C GLY A 130 23.40 -13.36 0.53
N GLY A 131 23.40 -14.69 0.47
CA GLY A 131 23.83 -15.44 -0.73
C GLY A 131 25.33 -15.30 -1.10
N GLY A 132 26.15 -14.73 -0.22
CA GLY A 132 27.58 -14.45 -0.48
C GLY A 132 27.85 -13.15 -1.25
N ALA A 133 26.82 -12.35 -1.52
CA ALA A 133 26.95 -11.04 -2.16
C ALA A 133 27.35 -9.94 -1.16
N VAL A 134 27.99 -8.88 -1.66
CA VAL A 134 28.27 -7.67 -0.88
C VAL A 134 26.95 -6.98 -0.55
N ALA A 135 26.77 -6.63 0.71
CA ALA A 135 25.58 -5.91 1.15
C ALA A 135 25.48 -4.54 0.44
N GLY A 136 24.29 -4.19 -0.02
CA GLY A 136 24.02 -2.93 -0.69
C GLY A 136 22.52 -2.74 -0.92
N TYR A 137 22.19 -1.93 -1.92
CA TYR A 137 20.82 -1.61 -2.27
C TYR A 137 20.57 -1.92 -3.75
N SER A 138 19.56 -2.75 -4.00
CA SER A 138 19.11 -3.11 -5.35
C SER A 138 18.22 -2.00 -5.89
N GLU A 139 18.59 -1.40 -7.01
CA GLU A 139 17.74 -0.44 -7.71
C GLU A 139 16.99 -1.10 -8.87
N TYR A 140 15.73 -0.70 -9.05
CA TYR A 140 14.86 -1.14 -10.12
C TYR A 140 14.36 0.10 -10.85
N THR A 141 14.89 0.34 -12.05
CA THR A 141 14.55 1.50 -12.87
C THR A 141 13.48 1.13 -13.89
N PHE A 142 12.41 1.93 -13.99
CA PHE A 142 11.33 1.70 -14.93
C PHE A 142 11.81 1.72 -16.39
N ARG A 143 11.40 0.74 -17.21
CA ARG A 143 11.84 0.56 -18.61
C ARG A 143 10.76 0.95 -19.63
N GLY A 144 9.99 1.99 -19.32
CA GLY A 144 8.95 2.55 -20.20
C GLY A 144 7.61 1.80 -20.20
N LYS A 145 7.57 0.55 -19.75
CA LYS A 145 6.32 -0.23 -19.57
C LYS A 145 6.22 -0.97 -18.24
N ALA A 146 7.37 -1.30 -17.64
CA ALA A 146 7.47 -2.15 -16.47
C ALA A 146 8.79 -1.90 -15.75
N TYR A 147 8.84 -2.22 -14.46
CA TYR A 147 10.11 -2.43 -13.77
C TYR A 147 10.66 -3.82 -14.11
N PRO A 148 11.99 -4.01 -14.16
CA PRO A 148 12.57 -5.33 -14.36
C PRO A 148 12.33 -6.22 -13.14
N ASN A 149 12.21 -7.54 -13.35
CA ASN A 149 12.01 -8.49 -12.26
C ASN A 149 13.22 -8.55 -11.31
N ASN A 150 14.43 -8.30 -11.80
CA ASN A 150 15.66 -8.29 -11.03
C ASN A 150 16.27 -6.88 -10.97
N ALA A 151 17.19 -6.67 -10.02
CA ALA A 151 17.89 -5.41 -9.86
C ALA A 151 18.55 -4.97 -11.17
N SER A 152 18.42 -3.69 -11.49
CA SER A 152 19.12 -3.02 -12.59
C SER A 152 20.58 -2.76 -12.23
N GLN A 153 20.84 -2.44 -10.96
CA GLN A 153 22.17 -2.26 -10.39
C GLN A 153 22.14 -2.42 -8.86
N ILE A 154 23.32 -2.60 -8.27
CA ILE A 154 23.53 -2.54 -6.82
C ILE A 154 24.35 -1.30 -6.49
N ILE A 155 23.87 -0.50 -5.53
CA ILE A 155 24.57 0.70 -5.03
C ILE A 155 24.93 0.53 -3.55
N GLY A 156 25.96 1.25 -3.11
CA GLY A 156 26.49 1.14 -1.74
C GLY A 156 25.80 2.01 -0.70
N VAL A 157 24.97 2.97 -1.10
CA VAL A 157 24.33 3.94 -0.19
C VAL A 157 22.85 4.02 -0.54
N MET A 158 21.97 3.97 0.46
CA MET A 158 20.53 4.15 0.26
C MET A 158 20.25 5.58 -0.21
N PRO A 159 19.55 5.78 -1.33
CA PRO A 159 19.18 7.11 -1.78
C PRO A 159 18.10 7.71 -0.88
N ARG A 160 17.90 9.02 -0.99
CA ARG A 160 16.77 9.70 -0.33
C ARG A 160 15.47 9.29 -1.01
N GLY A 161 14.40 9.19 -0.24
CA GLY A 161 13.11 8.77 -0.76
C GLY A 161 12.11 8.44 0.33
N THR A 162 10.97 7.91 -0.10
CA THR A 162 9.88 7.48 0.78
C THR A 162 9.97 5.98 1.01
N ILE A 163 10.02 5.57 2.27
CA ILE A 163 9.85 4.16 2.64
C ILE A 163 8.42 3.73 2.33
N LEU A 164 8.27 2.78 1.41
CA LEU A 164 6.99 2.22 1.02
C LEU A 164 6.64 1.03 1.91
N ILE A 165 7.60 0.12 2.08
CA ILE A 165 7.49 -1.04 2.96
C ILE A 165 8.62 -0.92 4.00
N PRO A 166 8.31 -0.81 5.30
CA PRO A 166 9.32 -0.66 6.34
C PRO A 166 10.12 -1.94 6.55
N GLU A 167 11.21 -1.86 7.31
CA GLU A 167 11.86 -3.05 7.85
C GLU A 167 10.85 -3.91 8.63
N ILE A 168 10.91 -5.23 8.44
CA ILE A 168 10.03 -6.18 9.09
C ILE A 168 10.86 -7.20 9.86
N SER A 169 10.40 -7.58 11.05
CA SER A 169 11.08 -8.59 11.87
C SER A 169 10.43 -9.96 11.74
N PHE A 170 9.11 -10.00 11.52
CA PHE A 170 8.32 -11.22 11.50
C PHE A 170 7.23 -11.17 10.44
N PHE A 171 6.97 -12.32 9.79
CA PHE A 171 5.87 -12.41 8.81
C PHE A 171 4.50 -12.04 9.39
N LYS A 172 4.27 -12.28 10.70
CA LYS A 172 3.00 -11.97 11.37
C LYS A 172 2.62 -10.49 11.35
N GLU A 173 3.58 -9.59 11.08
CA GLU A 173 3.35 -8.15 10.98
C GLU A 173 2.56 -7.78 9.71
N GLY A 174 2.61 -8.61 8.66
CA GLY A 174 1.81 -8.41 7.46
C GLY A 174 0.35 -8.83 7.65
N VAL A 175 -0.53 -8.29 6.80
CA VAL A 175 -1.95 -8.64 6.77
C VAL A 175 -2.11 -10.07 6.25
N ALA A 176 -2.89 -10.89 6.94
CA ALA A 176 -3.22 -12.24 6.48
C ALA A 176 -4.01 -12.18 5.17
N LEU A 177 -3.49 -12.84 4.12
CA LEU A 177 -4.15 -12.86 2.82
C LEU A 177 -5.41 -13.73 2.88
N PHE A 178 -5.32 -14.87 3.55
CA PHE A 178 -6.44 -15.75 3.82
C PHE A 178 -6.88 -15.56 5.28
N LYS A 179 -8.20 -15.46 5.50
CA LYS A 179 -8.73 -15.56 6.86
C LYS A 179 -8.59 -17.03 7.29
N ASN A 180 -8.03 -17.25 8.48
CA ASN A 180 -8.08 -18.54 9.15
C ASN A 180 -9.50 -18.85 9.60
#